data_AF-A0A3M2FK13-F1
#
_entry.id   AF-A0A3M2FK13-F1
#
_cell.length_a   1.000
_cell.length_b   1.000
_cell.length_c   1.000
_cell.angle_alpha   90.00
_cell.angle_beta   90.00
_cell.angle_gamma   90.00
#
_symmetry.space_group_name_H-M   'P 1'
#
loop_
_entity.id
_entity.type
_entity.pdbx_description
1 polymer ?
#
loop_
_entity_poly.entity_id
_entity_poly.type
_entity_poly.pdbx_seq_one_letter_code
_entity_poly.pdbx_strand_id
1 'polypeptide(L)'
;MSRWRTTTPTTHVLSGRAGFSLAGKKGLPRPPLAWVLRDVSKHDQAFVRRFIKENIKHFSSESLKNATKYFEKEDLDYYRKMRRNV
;
A
#
# COMPACT_ATOMS: atom_id res chain seq x y z
N MET A 1 -19.30 -52.94 16.90
CA MET A 1 -19.67 -52.44 15.56
C MET A 1 -18.85 -51.18 15.28
N SER A 2 -17.74 -51.33 14.57
CA SER A 2 -16.80 -50.25 14.24
C SER A 2 -16.92 -49.95 12.75
N ARG A 3 -17.10 -48.68 12.36
CA ARG A 3 -16.95 -48.22 10.97
C ARG A 3 -16.70 -46.70 10.91
N TRP A 4 -15.43 -46.39 10.72
CA TRP A 4 -14.79 -45.31 9.94
C TRP A 4 -15.10 -43.84 10.23
N ARG A 5 -14.08 -43.20 10.81
CA ARG A 5 -13.76 -41.78 10.57
C ARG A 5 -13.33 -41.66 9.12
N THR A 6 -14.04 -40.85 8.35
CA THR A 6 -13.59 -40.43 7.01
C THR A 6 -12.42 -39.47 7.16
N THR A 7 -11.26 -39.92 6.73
CA THR A 7 -10.06 -39.12 6.53
C THR A 7 -10.13 -38.34 5.22
N THR A 8 -9.35 -37.25 5.20
CA THR A 8 -8.78 -36.46 4.08
C THR A 8 -9.40 -35.07 3.83
N PRO A 9 -8.61 -34.09 3.33
CA PRO A 9 -7.15 -33.94 3.41
C PRO A 9 -6.71 -32.60 4.03
N THR A 10 -5.50 -32.63 4.59
CA THR A 10 -4.69 -31.46 4.96
C THR A 10 -4.61 -30.49 3.78
N THR A 11 -5.30 -29.36 3.87
CA THR A 11 -5.09 -28.24 2.97
C THR A 11 -3.73 -27.61 3.29
N HIS A 12 -2.69 -28.02 2.56
CA HIS A 12 -1.48 -27.24 2.43
C HIS A 12 -1.82 -25.95 1.67
N VAL A 13 -2.13 -24.87 2.41
CA VAL A 13 -2.28 -23.53 1.84
C VAL A 13 -0.88 -22.96 1.57
N LEU A 14 -0.25 -23.46 0.52
CA LEU A 14 0.81 -22.74 -0.18
C LEU A 14 0.15 -21.81 -1.21
N SER A 15 -0.09 -20.56 -0.81
CA SER A 15 0.19 -19.39 -1.66
C SER A 15 -0.14 -18.12 -0.88
N GLY A 16 0.92 -17.41 -0.50
CA GLY A 16 0.78 -16.03 -0.08
C GLY A 16 0.34 -15.17 -1.27
N ARG A 17 -0.48 -14.15 -0.97
CA ARG A 17 -0.91 -13.05 -1.85
C ARG A 17 -1.84 -13.42 -3.01
N ALA A 18 -3.12 -13.17 -2.81
CA ALA A 18 -3.87 -12.12 -3.52
C ALA A 18 -5.34 -12.15 -3.10
N GLY A 19 -5.68 -11.39 -2.05
CA GLY A 19 -7.07 -11.10 -1.71
C GLY A 19 -7.44 -9.69 -2.17
N PHE A 20 -7.94 -9.53 -3.40
CA PHE A 20 -8.63 -8.32 -3.83
C PHE A 20 -10.10 -8.67 -4.08
N SER A 21 -10.92 -8.51 -3.05
CA SER A 21 -12.38 -8.60 -3.16
C SER A 21 -12.95 -7.21 -3.46
N LEU A 22 -13.54 -7.05 -4.65
CA LEU A 22 -14.19 -5.83 -5.12
C LEU A 22 -15.70 -5.93 -4.84
N ALA A 23 -16.14 -5.32 -3.73
CA ALA A 23 -17.54 -5.12 -3.42
C ALA A 23 -17.85 -3.61 -3.24
N GLY A 24 -18.62 -3.06 -4.19
CA GLY A 24 -19.66 -2.03 -3.97
C GLY A 24 -19.32 -0.63 -3.41
N LYS A 25 -19.62 0.39 -4.25
CA LYS A 25 -19.95 1.81 -3.95
C LYS A 25 -18.82 2.83 -3.63
N LYS A 26 -18.71 3.81 -4.56
CA LYS A 26 -18.19 5.20 -4.45
C LYS A 26 -17.14 5.48 -3.37
N GLY A 27 -15.89 5.19 -3.72
CA GLY A 27 -14.69 5.62 -3.03
C GLY A 27 -13.57 4.68 -3.43
N LEU A 28 -12.65 5.12 -4.30
CA LEU A 28 -11.53 4.29 -4.75
C LEU A 28 -10.92 3.56 -3.53
N PRO A 29 -10.78 2.22 -3.56
CA PRO A 29 -10.27 1.48 -2.42
C PRO A 29 -8.87 2.03 -2.13
N ARG A 30 -8.71 2.62 -0.94
CA ARG A 30 -7.44 3.16 -0.45
C ARG A 30 -6.58 1.99 0.04
N PRO A 31 -6.04 1.11 -0.83
CA PRO A 31 -4.65 0.68 -0.62
C PRO A 31 -3.71 0.39 -1.84
N PRO A 32 -3.89 0.83 -3.10
CA PRO A 32 -2.89 0.53 -4.15
C PRO A 32 -1.86 1.64 -4.42
N LEU A 33 -2.24 2.92 -4.43
CA LEU A 33 -1.37 3.97 -5.00
C LEU A 33 -0.09 4.22 -4.19
N ALA A 34 -0.15 4.22 -2.86
CA ALA A 34 1.03 4.42 -2.02
C ALA A 34 2.02 3.26 -2.13
N TRP A 35 1.54 2.04 -2.40
CA TRP A 35 2.38 0.87 -2.63
C TRP A 35 3.02 0.91 -4.01
N VAL A 36 2.27 1.34 -5.03
CA VAL A 36 2.81 1.58 -6.38
C VAL A 36 3.88 2.66 -6.33
N LEU A 37 3.60 3.82 -5.71
CA LEU A 37 4.58 4.88 -5.54
C LEU A 37 5.81 4.43 -4.77
N ARG A 38 5.64 3.54 -3.79
CA ARG A 38 6.74 2.94 -3.04
C ARG A 38 7.63 2.05 -3.91
N ASP A 39 7.07 1.29 -4.84
CA ASP A 39 7.87 0.49 -5.79
C ASP A 39 8.53 1.38 -6.85
N VAL A 40 7.80 2.36 -7.40
CA VAL A 40 8.35 3.34 -8.35
C VAL A 40 9.49 4.13 -7.69
N SER A 41 9.35 4.46 -6.41
CA SER A 41 10.35 5.12 -5.56
C SER A 41 11.71 4.41 -5.53
N LYS A 42 11.81 3.13 -5.87
CA LYS A 42 13.08 2.40 -5.94
C LYS A 42 13.84 2.65 -7.25
N HIS A 43 13.12 3.04 -8.30
CA HIS A 43 13.65 3.18 -9.65
C HIS A 43 13.70 4.65 -10.10
N ASP A 44 12.68 5.44 -9.72
CA ASP A 44 12.57 6.86 -10.05
C ASP A 44 11.99 7.65 -8.88
N GLN A 45 12.89 8.11 -8.01
CA GLN A 45 12.52 8.98 -6.90
C GLN A 45 12.09 10.37 -7.37
N ALA A 46 12.64 10.88 -8.48
CA ALA A 46 12.34 12.23 -8.96
C ALA A 46 10.87 12.34 -9.39
N PHE A 47 10.36 11.32 -10.10
CA PHE A 47 8.94 11.22 -10.44
C PHE A 47 8.06 11.23 -9.18
N VAL A 48 8.37 10.39 -8.20
CA VAL A 48 7.57 10.28 -6.96
C VAL A 48 7.60 11.60 -6.17
N ARG A 49 8.73 12.30 -6.12
CA ARG A 49 8.84 13.64 -5.52
C ARG A 49 7.90 14.65 -6.19
N ARG A 50 7.88 14.70 -7.53
CA ARG A 50 6.99 15.61 -8.29
C ARG A 50 5.52 15.25 -8.06
N PHE A 51 5.19 13.96 -8.16
CA PHE A 51 3.83 13.46 -7.95
C PHE A 51 3.28 13.82 -6.56
N ILE A 52 4.10 13.61 -5.51
CA ILE A 52 3.74 13.96 -4.14
C ILE A 52 3.54 15.46 -4.00
N LYS A 53 4.42 16.30 -4.55
CA LYS A 53 4.28 17.77 -4.48
C LYS A 53 2.98 18.26 -5.12
N GLU A 54 2.65 17.76 -6.31
CA GLU A 54 1.45 18.16 -7.06
C GLU A 54 0.15 17.70 -6.38
N ASN A 55 0.18 16.56 -5.69
CA ASN A 55 -1.00 15.92 -5.13
C ASN A 55 -1.02 15.91 -3.59
N ILE A 56 -0.16 16.67 -2.91
CA ILE A 56 0.09 16.57 -1.47
C ILE A 56 -1.17 16.67 -0.61
N LYS A 57 -2.13 17.51 -1.04
CA LYS A 57 -3.44 17.71 -0.38
C LYS A 57 -4.31 16.45 -0.32
N HIS A 58 -4.07 15.49 -1.22
CA HIS A 58 -4.80 14.23 -1.29
C HIS A 58 -4.12 13.10 -0.52
N PHE A 59 -2.88 13.30 -0.05
CA PHE A 59 -2.16 12.29 0.70
C PHE A 59 -2.57 12.27 2.17
N SER A 60 -2.88 11.07 2.66
CA SER A 60 -2.94 10.82 4.11
C SER A 60 -1.53 10.73 4.71
N SER A 61 -1.40 10.92 6.02
CA SER A 61 -0.12 10.72 6.74
C SER A 61 0.49 9.34 6.46
N GLU A 62 -0.34 8.31 6.41
CA GLU A 62 0.08 6.91 6.23
C GLU A 62 0.44 6.62 4.78
N SER A 63 -0.32 7.16 3.82
CA SER A 63 0.01 7.06 2.40
C SER A 63 1.36 7.71 2.07
N LEU A 64 1.63 8.89 2.67
CA LEU A 64 2.88 9.61 2.47
C LEU A 64 4.06 8.81 3.05
N LYS A 65 3.93 8.32 4.28
CA LYS A 65 4.94 7.47 4.93
C LYS A 65 5.28 6.23 4.11
N ASN A 66 4.29 5.62 3.46
CA ASN A 66 4.51 4.46 2.60
C ASN A 66 5.17 4.84 1.27
N ALA A 67 4.71 5.90 0.60
CA ALA A 67 5.25 6.36 -0.67
C ALA A 67 6.72 6.82 -0.56
N THR A 68 7.11 7.39 0.57
CA THR A 68 8.48 7.87 0.82
C THR A 68 9.30 6.91 1.68
N LYS A 69 8.94 5.63 1.74
CA LYS A 69 9.61 4.66 2.63
C LYS A 69 11.11 4.48 2.32
N TYR A 70 11.51 4.66 1.08
CA TYR A 70 12.91 4.54 0.65
C TYR A 70 13.59 5.90 0.42
N PHE A 71 12.97 6.98 0.90
CA PHE A 71 13.53 8.32 0.82
C PHE A 71 14.29 8.62 2.11
N GLU A 72 15.13 9.63 2.05
CA GLU A 72 15.79 10.16 3.23
C GLU A 72 14.76 10.74 4.22
N LYS A 73 15.12 10.75 5.50
CA LYS A 73 14.21 11.19 6.57
C LYS A 73 13.82 12.66 6.39
N GLU A 74 14.75 13.47 5.90
CA GLU A 74 14.58 14.89 5.60
C GLU A 74 13.45 15.12 4.59
N ASP A 75 13.30 14.23 3.61
CA ASP A 75 12.22 14.32 2.61
C ASP A 75 10.85 14.08 3.23
N LEU A 76 10.74 13.06 4.09
CA LEU A 76 9.48 12.77 4.78
C LEU A 76 9.05 13.95 5.67
N ASP A 77 10.00 14.55 6.39
CA ASP A 77 9.73 15.69 7.26
C ASP A 77 9.38 16.95 6.44
N TYR A 78 10.04 17.15 5.29
CA TYR A 78 9.67 18.19 4.32
C TYR A 78 8.21 18.03 3.86
N TYR A 79 7.80 16.85 3.40
CA TYR A 79 6.43 16.63 2.91
C TYR A 79 5.39 16.70 4.03
N ARG A 80 5.73 16.29 5.25
CA ARG A 80 4.86 16.46 6.43
C ARG A 80 4.66 17.93 6.78
N LYS A 81 5.69 18.76 6.63
CA LYS A 81 5.57 20.21 6.84
C LYS A 81 4.74 20.84 5.72
N MET A 82 5.01 20.47 4.47
CA MET A 82 4.26 20.96 3.31
C MET A 82 2.77 20.64 3.41
N ARG A 83 2.40 19.40 3.75
CA ARG A 83 1.00 19.00 3.93
C ARG A 83 0.26 19.78 5.02
N ARG A 84 0.96 20.25 6.06
CA ARG A 84 0.34 21.07 7.12
C ARG A 84 0.04 22.51 6.68
N ASN A 85 0.68 22.97 5.60
CA ASN A 85 0.58 24.33 5.10
C ASN A 85 -0.34 24.44 3.86
N VAL A 86 -0.98 23.34 3.45
CA VAL A 86 -1.91 23.25 2.31
C VAL A 86 -3.28 22.87 2.84
#